data_AF-A0A8R7JVN9-F1
#
_entry.id   AF-A0A8R7JVN9-F1
#
_cell.length_a   1.000
_cell.length_b   1.000
_cell.length_c   1.000
_cell.angle_alpha   90.00
_cell.angle_beta   90.00
_cell.angle_gamma   90.00
#
_symmetry.space_group_name_H-M   'P 1'
#
loop_
_entity.id
_entity.type
_entity.pdbx_description
1 polymer ?
#
loop_
_entity_poly.entity_id
_entity_poly.type
_entity_poly.pdbx_seq_one_letter_code
_entity_poly.pdbx_strand_id
1 'polypeptide(L)'
;MTIDQGDAVLVVSSISLDGYYLEGRLDSLHFAGLPHLVHLELSGNSLWGSILSSIDALAELTHLDLSFNGLNESIPTSLGNYTKLTPIN
;
A
#
# COMPACT_ATOMS: atom_id res chain seq x y z
N MET A 1 2.77 41.59 12.82
CA MET A 1 1.72 40.72 12.24
C MET A 1 2.44 39.74 11.35
N THR A 2 2.94 38.67 11.94
CA THR A 2 3.59 37.57 11.21
C THR A 2 2.49 36.66 10.72
N ILE A 3 2.37 36.55 9.40
CA ILE A 3 1.45 35.60 8.77
C ILE A 3 2.13 34.25 8.94
N ASP A 4 1.58 33.43 9.83
CA ASP A 4 1.86 32.00 9.91
C ASP A 4 1.33 31.35 8.62
N GLN A 5 2.13 31.40 7.55
CA GLN A 5 1.98 30.43 6.48
C GLN A 5 2.46 29.12 7.07
N GLY A 6 1.51 28.35 7.64
CA GLY A 6 1.79 26.99 8.05
C GLY A 6 2.40 26.25 6.87
N ASP A 7 3.69 25.94 6.99
CA ASP A 7 4.43 25.20 5.99
C ASP A 7 3.69 23.87 5.79
N ALA A 8 3.05 23.72 4.64
CA ALA A 8 2.46 22.44 4.26
C ALA A 8 3.59 21.42 4.19
N VAL A 9 3.63 20.51 5.17
CA VAL A 9 4.61 19.42 5.18
C VAL A 9 4.31 18.54 3.97
N LEU A 10 5.23 18.52 3.01
CA LEU A 10 5.14 17.63 1.86
C LEU A 10 5.38 16.21 2.34
N VAL A 11 4.34 15.38 2.23
CA VAL A 11 4.35 13.97 2.59
C VAL A 11 4.03 13.10 1.37
N VAL A 12 4.50 11.86 1.37
CA VAL A 12 4.09 10.87 0.37
C VAL A 12 2.76 10.26 0.81
N SER A 13 1.68 10.59 0.09
CA SER A 13 0.32 10.13 0.40
C SER A 13 -0.26 9.15 -0.63
N SER A 14 0.35 9.05 -1.81
CA SER A 14 -0.09 8.14 -2.87
C SER A 14 1.12 7.59 -3.63
N ILE A 15 1.08 6.29 -3.88
CA ILE A 15 2.02 5.57 -4.74
C ILE A 15 1.20 4.74 -5.73
N SER A 16 1.45 4.92 -7.03
CA SER A 16 0.89 4.09 -8.09
C SER A 16 2.02 3.59 -8.98
N LEU A 17 2.18 2.28 -9.02
CA LEU A 17 3.19 1.57 -9.79
C LEU A 17 2.55 0.37 -10.50
N ASP A 18 1.39 0.58 -11.10
CA ASP A 18 0.69 -0.48 -11.83
C ASP A 18 1.41 -0.87 -13.12
N GLY A 19 1.50 -2.18 -13.38
CA GLY A 19 1.94 -2.72 -14.67
C GLY A 19 3.42 -2.49 -15.00
N TYR A 20 4.27 -2.18 -14.02
CA TYR A 20 5.71 -1.95 -14.25
C TYR A 20 6.56 -3.23 -14.18
N TYR A 21 5.94 -4.41 -14.15
CA TYR A 21 6.64 -5.70 -14.05
C TYR A 21 7.57 -5.79 -12.83
N LEU A 22 7.20 -5.14 -11.72
CA LEU A 22 7.99 -5.18 -10.51
C LEU A 22 8.05 -6.60 -9.97
N GLU A 23 9.25 -7.12 -9.82
CA GLU A 23 9.52 -8.43 -9.25
C GLU A 23 10.08 -8.29 -7.84
N GLY A 24 9.67 -9.18 -6.94
CA GLY A 24 10.21 -9.22 -5.59
C GLY A 24 9.16 -9.58 -4.55
N ARG A 25 9.60 -9.56 -3.29
CA ARG A 25 8.73 -9.91 -2.17
C ARG A 25 8.08 -8.66 -1.57
N LEU A 26 6.77 -8.69 -1.41
CA LEU A 26 5.99 -7.64 -0.75
C LEU A 26 6.42 -7.47 0.71
N ASP A 27 6.67 -8.57 1.42
CA ASP A 27 7.16 -8.61 2.82
C ASP A 27 8.58 -8.07 3.03
N SER A 28 9.29 -7.79 1.95
CA SER A 28 10.60 -7.13 2.00
C SER A 28 10.51 -5.60 1.86
N LEU A 29 9.33 -5.05 1.57
CA LEU A 29 9.12 -3.61 1.48
C LEU A 29 8.96 -2.99 2.88
N HIS A 30 9.75 -1.96 3.18
CA HIS A 30 9.68 -1.22 4.43
C HIS A 30 8.66 -0.08 4.37
N PHE A 31 7.39 -0.39 4.60
CA PHE A 31 6.31 0.59 4.63
C PHE A 31 6.31 1.52 5.86
N ALA A 32 7.08 1.20 6.90
CA ALA A 32 7.24 2.06 8.08
C ALA A 32 7.79 3.47 7.78
N GLY A 33 8.47 3.64 6.63
CA GLY A 33 8.94 4.93 6.14
C GLY A 33 7.85 5.79 5.47
N LEU A 34 6.64 5.26 5.31
CA LEU A 34 5.52 5.90 4.62
C LEU A 34 4.30 6.03 5.56
N PRO A 35 4.44 6.68 6.74
CA PRO A 35 3.40 6.70 7.77
C PRO A 35 2.10 7.41 7.34
N HIS A 36 2.18 8.27 6.32
CA HIS A 36 1.06 9.06 5.80
C HIS A 36 0.54 8.57 4.45
N LEU A 37 0.88 7.33 4.05
CA LEU A 37 0.41 6.77 2.79
C LEU A 37 -1.07 6.40 2.88
N VAL A 38 -1.86 6.97 1.98
CA VAL A 38 -3.32 6.80 1.94
C VAL A 38 -3.74 5.87 0.80
N HIS A 39 -2.99 5.88 -0.31
CA HIS A 39 -3.26 5.08 -1.51
C HIS A 39 -2.01 4.30 -1.94
N LEU A 40 -2.16 3.00 -2.17
CA LEU A 40 -1.12 2.13 -2.71
C LEU A 40 -1.69 1.27 -3.84
N GLU A 41 -1.25 1.52 -5.07
CA GLU A 41 -1.63 0.77 -6.27
C GLU A 41 -0.39 0.07 -6.83
N LEU A 42 -0.38 -1.26 -6.78
CA LEU A 42 0.70 -2.12 -7.28
C LEU A 42 0.16 -3.23 -8.21
N SER A 43 -0.99 -2.99 -8.84
CA SER A 43 -1.66 -3.97 -9.68
C SER A 43 -0.82 -4.38 -10.89
N GLY A 44 -0.93 -5.62 -11.35
CA GLY A 44 -0.30 -6.06 -12.59
C GLY A 44 1.23 -6.15 -12.53
N ASN A 45 1.77 -6.43 -11.34
CA ASN A 45 3.20 -6.68 -11.14
C ASN A 45 3.47 -8.18 -10.88
N SER A 46 4.71 -8.52 -10.57
CA SER A 46 5.15 -9.88 -10.24
C SER A 46 5.58 -9.99 -8.77
N LEU A 47 4.84 -9.32 -7.87
CA LEU A 47 5.10 -9.32 -6.43
C LEU A 47 4.55 -10.59 -5.76
N TRP A 48 5.27 -11.11 -4.77
CA TRP A 48 4.88 -12.32 -4.00
C TRP A 48 5.23 -12.19 -2.52
N GLY A 49 4.90 -13.17 -1.68
CA GLY A 49 5.16 -13.14 -0.23
C GLY A 49 3.97 -12.67 0.60
N SER A 50 4.17 -12.47 1.92
CA SER A 50 3.06 -12.22 2.84
C SER A 50 2.59 -10.77 2.84
N ILE A 51 1.28 -10.58 2.94
CA ILE A 51 0.64 -9.25 2.98
C ILE A 51 0.75 -8.66 4.39
N LEU A 52 0.54 -9.47 5.43
CA LEU A 52 0.39 -9.03 6.83
C LEU A 52 1.58 -8.27 7.38
N SER A 53 2.80 -8.76 7.14
CA SER A 53 4.02 -8.10 7.65
C SER A 53 4.28 -6.74 6.99
N SER A 54 3.66 -6.50 5.84
CA SER A 54 3.99 -5.38 4.97
C SER A 54 3.11 -4.17 5.25
N ILE A 55 1.79 -4.37 5.26
CA ILE A 55 0.85 -3.25 5.24
C ILE A 55 0.31 -2.84 6.61
N ASP A 56 0.59 -3.60 7.68
CA ASP A 56 0.19 -3.26 9.05
C ASP A 56 0.79 -1.93 9.54
N ALA A 57 1.91 -1.51 8.94
CA ALA A 57 2.57 -0.25 9.25
C ALA A 57 1.88 0.98 8.63
N LEU A 58 0.99 0.80 7.66
CA LEU A 58 0.34 1.87 6.91
C LEU A 58 -0.94 2.31 7.61
N ALA A 59 -0.80 3.02 8.73
CA ALA A 59 -1.91 3.39 9.61
C ALA A 59 -2.99 4.29 8.95
N GLU A 60 -2.61 5.04 7.92
CA GLU A 60 -3.52 5.95 7.19
C GLU A 60 -4.03 5.36 5.86
N LEU A 61 -3.70 4.10 5.54
CA LEU A 61 -4.07 3.48 4.27
C LEU A 61 -5.59 3.31 4.18
N THR A 62 -6.18 3.83 3.11
CA THR A 62 -7.61 3.69 2.82
C THR A 62 -7.88 3.01 1.49
N HIS A 63 -6.87 2.95 0.61
CA HIS A 63 -6.96 2.29 -0.68
C HIS A 63 -5.73 1.42 -0.93
N LEU A 64 -5.97 0.16 -1.30
CA LEU A 64 -4.94 -0.82 -1.61
C LEU A 64 -5.38 -1.67 -2.80
N ASP A 65 -4.61 -1.63 -3.88
CA ASP A 65 -4.75 -2.56 -5.01
C ASP A 65 -3.46 -3.38 -5.19
N LEU A 66 -3.57 -4.69 -4.97
CA LEU A 66 -2.51 -5.68 -5.18
C LEU A 66 -2.92 -6.72 -6.23
N SER A 67 -3.97 -6.46 -7.00
CA SER A 67 -4.50 -7.39 -8.00
C SER A 67 -3.47 -7.75 -9.07
N PHE A 68 -3.67 -8.88 -9.75
CA PHE A 68 -2.76 -9.34 -10.81
C PHE A 68 -1.28 -9.41 -10.39
N ASN A 69 -1.01 -9.89 -9.18
CA ASN A 69 0.33 -10.22 -8.66
C ASN A 69 0.46 -11.73 -8.36
N GLY A 70 1.67 -12.18 -8.01
CA GLY A 70 1.97 -13.54 -7.57
C GLY A 70 1.72 -13.81 -6.08
N LEU A 71 0.77 -13.11 -5.46
CA LEU A 71 0.45 -13.24 -4.04
C LEU A 71 -0.34 -14.54 -3.81
N ASN A 72 0.34 -15.54 -3.26
CA ASN A 72 -0.21 -16.90 -3.08
C ASN A 72 -0.92 -17.10 -1.73
N GLU A 73 -0.94 -16.07 -0.87
CA GLU A 73 -1.69 -16.08 0.39
C GLU A 73 -3.06 -15.42 0.20
N SER A 74 -4.10 -16.03 0.77
CA SER A 74 -5.44 -15.45 0.85
C SER A 74 -5.38 -14.07 1.48
N ILE A 75 -6.08 -13.09 0.92
CA ILE A 75 -6.24 -11.76 1.53
C ILE A 75 -6.64 -11.97 3.01
N PRO A 76 -5.81 -11.55 3.98
CA PRO A 76 -6.11 -11.75 5.38
C PRO A 76 -7.44 -11.12 5.76
N THR A 77 -8.26 -11.83 6.53
CA THR A 77 -9.53 -11.31 7.04
C THR A 77 -9.36 -10.06 7.92
N SER A 78 -8.18 -9.86 8.51
CA SER A 78 -7.80 -8.63 9.21
C SER A 78 -7.79 -7.39 8.31
N LEU A 79 -7.63 -7.57 6.99
CA LEU A 79 -7.76 -6.49 6.02
C LEU A 79 -9.20 -6.21 5.60
N GLY A 80 -10.17 -7.05 5.99
CA GLY A 80 -11.59 -6.84 5.71
C GLY A 80 -12.17 -5.56 6.31
N ASN A 81 -11.47 -4.93 7.26
CA ASN A 81 -11.83 -3.61 7.80
C ASN A 81 -11.28 -2.42 6.99
N TYR A 82 -10.27 -2.64 6.15
CA TYR A 82 -9.77 -1.64 5.20
C TYR A 82 -10.57 -1.82 3.89
N THR A 83 -11.30 -0.78 3.50
CA THR A 83 -12.49 -0.89 2.66
C THR A 83 -12.18 -1.38 1.24
N LYS A 84 -13.04 -2.26 0.70
CA LYS A 84 -13.10 -2.76 -0.70
C LYS A 84 -11.87 -3.50 -1.22
N LEU A 85 -11.50 -4.59 -0.57
CA LEU A 85 -10.71 -5.63 -1.24
C LEU A 85 -11.65 -6.42 -2.15
N THR A 86 -11.54 -6.20 -3.47
CA THR A 86 -12.20 -7.07 -4.44
C THR A 86 -11.60 -8.48 -4.34
N PRO A 87 -12.39 -9.52 -4.06
CA PRO A 87 -11.90 -10.89 -4.04
C PRO A 87 -11.31 -11.24 -5.40
N ILE A 88 -10.11 -11.81 -5.38
CA ILE A 88 -9.43 -12.36 -6.56
C ILE A 88 -10.22 -13.61 -6.99
N ASN A 89 -10.52 -13.71 -8.29
CA ASN A 89 -11.00 -14.94 -8.93
C ASN A 89 -9.84 -15.63 -9.63
#